data_AF-A0A3B1APS1-F1
#
_entry.id   AF-A0A3B1APS1-F1
#
_cell.length_a   1.000
_cell.length_b   1.000
_cell.length_c   1.000
_cell.angle_alpha   90.00
_cell.angle_beta   90.00
_cell.angle_gamma   90.00
#
_symmetry.space_group_name_H-M   'P 1'
#
loop_
_entity.id
_entity.type
_entity.pdbx_description
1 polymer ?
#
loop_
_entity_poly.entity_id
_entity_poly.type
_entity_poly.pdbx_seq_one_letter_code
_entity_poly.pdbx_strand_id
1 'polypeptide(L)'
;MVRIFWFQISNIAECQCAWIALLSRVLAAAVLFSFSMALAEGIGLTPKVIAWVEDKYGSSARDKVSEWQELIARHQGKDDMQLLRLVNDFFNQVPFYSDEQIWDKEDYWATPVEMLSIDGADCEDYSIAKYFTLREMGVPVDKLRITYVKAIELNQAHMVLAYYSRPGAEPLVLDNLIDRIVPASRRRDLKPVYSFNGEGLWLAKSRGMGKRVGTSKRISLWEDLTARMANEGKQ
;
A
#
# COMPACT_ATOMS: atom_id res chain seq x y z
N MET A 1 -32.76 -54.23 44.10
CA MET A 1 -33.40 -53.72 42.86
C MET A 1 -33.01 -52.26 42.56
N VAL A 2 -31.75 -51.84 42.81
CA VAL A 2 -31.30 -50.42 42.63
C VAL A 2 -30.01 -50.31 41.80
N ARG A 3 -29.33 -51.43 41.49
CA ARG A 3 -28.03 -51.42 40.78
C ARG A 3 -28.13 -51.41 39.24
N ILE A 4 -29.28 -51.78 38.67
CA ILE A 4 -29.45 -51.90 37.21
C ILE A 4 -29.84 -50.54 36.58
N PHE A 5 -30.53 -49.68 37.33
CA PHE A 5 -30.96 -48.37 36.84
C PHE A 5 -29.81 -47.34 36.69
N TRP A 6 -28.72 -47.51 37.43
CA TRP A 6 -27.56 -46.60 37.36
C TRP A 6 -26.64 -46.84 36.16
N PHE A 7 -26.66 -48.05 35.57
CA PHE A 7 -25.79 -48.42 34.45
C PHE A 7 -26.35 -47.96 33.09
N GLN A 8 -27.65 -47.68 33.02
CA GLN A 8 -28.32 -47.31 31.76
C GLN A 8 -28.39 -45.79 31.55
N ILE A 9 -28.28 -44.99 32.62
CA ILE A 9 -28.29 -43.51 32.55
C ILE A 9 -26.89 -42.96 32.23
N SER A 10 -25.83 -43.63 32.68
CA SER A 10 -24.42 -43.25 32.46
C SER A 10 -24.01 -43.32 30.98
N ASN A 11 -24.47 -44.34 30.24
CA ASN A 11 -24.16 -44.51 28.81
C ASN A 11 -24.80 -43.45 27.90
N ILE A 12 -25.92 -42.85 28.30
CA ILE A 12 -26.60 -41.82 27.50
C ILE A 12 -25.88 -40.47 27.64
N ALA A 13 -25.40 -40.16 28.84
CA ALA A 13 -24.66 -38.94 29.13
C ALA A 13 -23.29 -38.90 28.41
N GLU A 14 -22.56 -40.02 28.39
CA GLU A 14 -21.27 -40.11 27.68
C GLU A 14 -21.42 -39.97 26.16
N CYS A 15 -22.50 -40.54 25.59
CA CYS A 15 -22.79 -40.41 24.18
C CYS A 15 -23.15 -38.95 23.81
N GLN A 16 -23.99 -38.29 24.61
CA GLN A 16 -24.36 -36.87 24.38
C GLN A 16 -23.15 -35.91 24.47
N CYS A 17 -22.21 -36.14 25.39
CA CYS A 17 -20.98 -35.33 25.48
C CYS A 17 -20.07 -35.47 24.25
N ALA A 18 -19.97 -36.67 23.66
CA ALA A 18 -19.15 -36.91 22.47
C ALA A 18 -19.70 -36.17 21.23
N TRP A 19 -21.01 -36.16 21.02
CA TRP A 19 -21.65 -35.44 19.91
C TRP A 19 -21.54 -33.92 20.07
N ILE A 20 -21.70 -33.39 21.29
CA ILE A 20 -21.53 -31.95 21.58
C ILE A 20 -20.08 -31.51 21.36
N ALA A 21 -19.09 -32.34 21.74
CA ALA A 21 -17.68 -32.06 21.52
C ALA A 21 -17.26 -32.14 20.04
N LEU A 22 -17.91 -33.00 19.25
CA LEU A 22 -17.69 -33.08 17.80
C LEU A 22 -18.31 -31.88 17.07
N LEU A 23 -19.55 -31.52 17.42
CA LEU A 23 -20.24 -30.34 16.90
C LEU A 23 -19.51 -29.04 17.23
N SER A 24 -18.98 -28.89 18.45
CA SER A 24 -18.22 -27.70 18.83
C SER A 24 -16.87 -27.59 18.11
N ARG A 25 -16.20 -28.72 17.82
CA ARG A 25 -14.96 -28.74 17.01
C ARG A 25 -15.22 -28.43 15.54
N VAL A 26 -16.33 -28.92 14.96
CA VAL A 26 -16.73 -28.62 13.58
C VAL A 26 -17.18 -27.15 13.44
N LEU A 27 -17.95 -26.63 14.41
CA LEU A 27 -18.32 -25.20 14.46
C LEU A 27 -17.10 -24.30 14.69
N ALA A 28 -16.17 -24.67 15.57
CA ALA A 28 -14.93 -23.92 15.75
C ALA A 28 -14.05 -23.93 14.50
N ALA A 29 -13.95 -25.06 13.80
CA ALA A 29 -13.25 -25.16 12.52
C ALA A 29 -13.94 -24.34 11.42
N ALA A 30 -15.29 -24.33 11.36
CA ALA A 30 -16.05 -23.53 10.40
C ALA A 30 -15.95 -22.02 10.68
N VAL A 31 -15.92 -21.60 11.95
CA VAL A 31 -15.68 -20.21 12.37
C VAL A 31 -14.24 -19.79 12.07
N LEU A 32 -13.25 -20.66 12.28
CA LEU A 32 -11.86 -20.40 11.89
C LEU A 32 -11.69 -20.32 10.36
N PHE A 33 -12.42 -21.15 9.60
CA PHE A 33 -12.38 -21.13 8.13
C PHE A 33 -13.10 -19.91 7.53
N SER A 34 -14.20 -19.46 8.14
CA SER A 34 -14.91 -18.25 7.73
C SER A 34 -14.24 -16.95 8.19
N PHE A 35 -13.40 -16.98 9.23
CA PHE A 35 -12.60 -15.82 9.63
C PHE A 35 -11.33 -15.62 8.77
N SER A 36 -10.86 -16.65 8.06
CA SER A 36 -9.70 -16.53 7.16
C SER A 36 -9.98 -15.87 5.81
N MET A 37 -11.24 -15.63 5.44
CA MET A 37 -11.58 -15.00 4.15
C MET A 37 -11.77 -13.47 4.22
N ALA A 38 -11.53 -12.84 5.36
CA ALA A 38 -11.71 -11.40 5.53
C ALA A 38 -10.43 -10.56 5.30
N LEU A 39 -9.35 -11.15 4.78
CA LEU A 39 -8.05 -10.46 4.70
C LEU A 39 -7.49 -10.48 3.28
N ALA A 40 -7.90 -9.50 2.49
CA ALA A 40 -7.07 -8.67 1.63
C ALA A 40 -8.04 -7.86 0.75
N GLU A 41 -8.51 -6.71 1.24
CA GLU A 41 -8.88 -5.64 0.31
C GLU A 41 -7.57 -5.17 -0.33
N GLY A 42 -7.12 -5.91 -1.34
CA GLY A 42 -6.00 -5.49 -2.16
C GLY A 42 -6.36 -4.20 -2.89
N ILE A 43 -5.41 -3.62 -3.63
CA ILE A 43 -5.60 -2.43 -4.48
C ILE A 43 -6.86 -2.49 -5.40
N GLY A 44 -7.49 -3.65 -5.56
CA GLY A 44 -8.81 -3.75 -6.19
C GLY A 44 -8.72 -3.85 -7.72
N LEU A 45 -7.57 -4.27 -8.26
CA LEU A 45 -7.36 -4.52 -9.68
C LEU A 45 -8.12 -5.78 -10.12
N THR A 46 -9.44 -5.68 -10.27
CA THR A 46 -10.28 -6.74 -10.81
C THR A 46 -10.34 -6.68 -12.33
N PRO A 47 -10.74 -7.75 -13.03
CA PRO A 47 -10.99 -7.69 -14.47
C PRO A 47 -11.99 -6.60 -14.88
N LYS A 48 -12.94 -6.22 -13.99
CA LYS A 48 -13.87 -5.12 -14.24
C LYS A 48 -13.17 -3.77 -14.24
N VAL A 49 -12.27 -3.53 -13.28
CA VAL A 49 -11.46 -2.31 -13.23
C VAL A 49 -10.59 -2.19 -14.48
N ILE A 50 -9.96 -3.28 -14.90
CA ILE A 50 -9.15 -3.30 -16.13
C ILE A 50 -9.99 -2.98 -17.38
N ALA A 51 -11.20 -3.56 -17.48
CA ALA A 51 -12.12 -3.26 -18.57
C ALA A 51 -12.61 -1.79 -18.54
N TRP A 52 -12.86 -1.25 -17.35
CA TRP A 52 -13.21 0.15 -17.17
C TRP A 52 -12.06 1.09 -17.57
N VAL A 53 -10.82 0.74 -17.24
CA VAL A 53 -9.62 1.48 -17.70
C VAL A 53 -9.57 1.48 -19.23
N GLU A 54 -9.81 0.33 -19.88
CA GLU A 54 -9.84 0.26 -21.34
C GLU A 54 -10.92 1.15 -21.96
N ASP A 55 -12.14 1.10 -21.43
CA ASP A 55 -13.27 1.90 -21.92
C ASP A 55 -12.98 3.40 -21.81
N LYS A 56 -12.37 3.82 -20.69
CA LYS A 56 -12.15 5.24 -20.39
C LYS A 56 -10.86 5.81 -21.01
N TYR A 57 -9.78 5.03 -21.04
CA TYR A 57 -8.43 5.51 -21.39
C TYR A 57 -7.81 4.77 -22.59
N GLY A 58 -8.46 3.73 -23.09
CA GLY A 58 -8.02 2.95 -24.25
C GLY A 58 -7.13 1.76 -23.92
N SER A 59 -6.80 0.97 -24.96
CA SER A 59 -6.07 -0.30 -24.80
C SER A 59 -4.67 -0.15 -24.22
N SER A 60 -3.95 0.93 -24.56
CA SER A 60 -2.60 1.19 -24.02
C SER A 60 -2.61 1.33 -22.50
N ALA A 61 -3.60 2.06 -21.94
CA ALA A 61 -3.79 2.20 -20.51
C ALA A 61 -4.12 0.85 -19.85
N ARG A 62 -5.00 0.07 -20.48
CA ARG A 62 -5.34 -1.29 -20.02
C ARG A 62 -4.12 -2.19 -19.97
N ASP A 63 -3.25 -2.15 -20.97
CA ASP A 63 -2.05 -2.98 -21.01
C ASP A 63 -1.09 -2.62 -19.85
N LYS A 64 -0.87 -1.33 -19.57
CA LYS A 64 -0.02 -0.87 -18.44
C LYS A 64 -0.58 -1.24 -17.07
N VAL A 65 -1.88 -1.08 -16.86
CA VAL A 65 -2.52 -1.48 -15.61
C VAL A 65 -2.50 -3.00 -15.44
N SER A 66 -2.60 -3.75 -16.55
CA SER A 66 -2.45 -5.21 -16.53
C SER A 66 -1.02 -5.65 -16.22
N GLU A 67 -0.01 -5.00 -16.80
CA GLU A 67 1.40 -5.24 -16.46
C GLU A 67 1.69 -4.97 -14.97
N TRP A 68 1.08 -3.93 -14.41
CA TRP A 68 1.17 -3.64 -12.98
C TRP A 68 0.48 -4.73 -12.13
N GLN A 69 -0.70 -5.21 -12.53
CA GLN A 69 -1.35 -6.34 -11.88
C GLN A 69 -0.46 -7.59 -11.90
N GLU A 70 0.19 -7.87 -13.03
CA GLU A 70 1.11 -8.99 -13.18
C GLU A 70 2.39 -8.83 -12.33
N LEU A 71 2.95 -7.62 -12.23
CA LEU A 71 4.07 -7.31 -11.36
C LEU A 71 3.76 -7.75 -9.92
N ILE A 72 2.61 -7.33 -9.40
CA ILE A 72 2.15 -7.67 -8.05
C ILE A 72 1.99 -9.19 -7.93
N ALA A 73 1.21 -9.81 -8.81
CA ALA A 73 0.85 -11.22 -8.72
C ALA A 73 2.06 -12.17 -8.79
N ARG A 74 3.05 -11.87 -9.65
CA ARG A 74 4.22 -12.76 -9.87
C ARG A 74 5.27 -12.68 -8.76
N HIS A 75 5.26 -11.64 -7.93
CA HIS A 75 6.38 -11.32 -7.04
C HIS A 75 5.99 -11.28 -5.56
N GLN A 76 4.77 -11.70 -5.20
CA GLN A 76 4.38 -11.86 -3.80
C GLN A 76 5.33 -12.81 -3.05
N GLY A 77 5.66 -12.46 -1.81
CA GLY A 77 6.51 -13.29 -0.94
C GLY A 77 8.02 -13.19 -1.19
N LYS A 78 8.48 -12.28 -2.05
CA LYS A 78 9.91 -11.95 -2.18
C LYS A 78 10.42 -11.15 -0.97
N ASP A 79 11.73 -11.12 -0.78
CA ASP A 79 12.32 -10.28 0.26
C ASP A 79 12.15 -8.79 -0.06
N ASP A 80 12.11 -7.96 0.99
CA ASP A 80 11.86 -6.52 0.86
C ASP A 80 12.81 -5.86 -0.17
N MET A 81 14.10 -6.21 -0.19
CA MET A 81 15.05 -5.56 -1.12
C MET A 81 14.77 -5.90 -2.59
N GLN A 82 14.31 -7.11 -2.88
CA GLN A 82 13.85 -7.46 -4.23
C GLN A 82 12.61 -6.69 -4.61
N LEU A 83 11.62 -6.63 -3.71
CA LEU A 83 10.38 -5.88 -3.92
C LEU A 83 10.65 -4.39 -4.19
N LEU A 84 11.50 -3.77 -3.36
CA LEU A 84 11.88 -2.35 -3.52
C LEU A 84 12.46 -2.07 -4.91
N ARG A 85 13.35 -2.92 -5.42
CA ARG A 85 13.95 -2.74 -6.76
C ARG A 85 12.92 -2.89 -7.86
N LEU A 86 12.16 -3.99 -7.84
CA LEU A 86 11.14 -4.27 -8.85
C LEU A 86 10.13 -3.14 -8.96
N VAL A 87 9.63 -2.66 -7.82
CA VAL A 87 8.65 -1.56 -7.78
C VAL A 87 9.28 -0.23 -8.18
N ASN A 88 10.51 0.06 -7.76
CA ASN A 88 11.20 1.28 -8.15
C ASN A 88 11.44 1.33 -9.66
N ASP A 89 11.97 0.25 -10.23
CA ASP A 89 12.32 0.14 -11.64
C ASP A 89 11.07 0.13 -12.53
N PHE A 90 9.95 -0.44 -12.04
CA PHE A 90 8.68 -0.43 -12.76
C PHE A 90 8.14 1.00 -12.92
N PHE A 91 7.97 1.72 -11.81
CA PHE A 91 7.37 3.06 -11.88
C PHE A 91 8.30 4.11 -12.48
N ASN A 92 9.62 3.96 -12.39
CA ASN A 92 10.55 4.90 -13.02
C ASN A 92 10.57 4.84 -14.56
N GLN A 93 9.82 3.92 -15.18
CA GLN A 93 9.61 3.89 -16.63
C GLN A 93 8.51 4.85 -17.09
N VAL A 94 7.61 5.26 -16.18
CA VAL A 94 6.59 6.27 -16.49
C VAL A 94 7.28 7.61 -16.76
N PRO A 95 6.88 8.37 -17.79
CA PRO A 95 7.49 9.65 -18.08
C PRO A 95 7.07 10.72 -17.06
N PHE A 96 7.98 11.67 -16.81
CA PHE A 96 7.70 12.79 -15.93
C PHE A 96 6.91 13.90 -16.64
N TYR A 97 5.79 14.30 -16.07
CA TYR A 97 4.99 15.46 -16.47
C TYR A 97 4.50 16.20 -15.22
N SER A 98 4.41 17.52 -15.26
CA SER A 98 3.80 18.26 -14.15
C SER A 98 2.28 18.15 -14.17
N ASP A 99 1.64 18.35 -13.01
CA ASP A 99 0.19 18.34 -12.90
C ASP A 99 -0.53 19.31 -13.83
N GLU A 100 0.07 20.46 -14.11
CA GLU A 100 -0.48 21.43 -15.06
C GLU A 100 -0.56 20.83 -16.47
N GLN A 101 0.42 20.00 -16.87
CA GLN A 101 0.47 19.39 -18.21
C GLN A 101 -0.57 18.28 -18.40
N ILE A 102 -0.84 17.48 -17.35
CA ILE A 102 -1.66 16.27 -17.47
C ILE A 102 -3.02 16.36 -16.75
N TRP A 103 -3.17 17.22 -15.75
CA TRP A 103 -4.38 17.34 -14.94
C TRP A 103 -5.04 18.73 -15.02
N ASP A 104 -4.38 19.73 -15.63
CA ASP A 104 -4.81 21.14 -15.63
C ASP A 104 -5.05 21.66 -14.19
N LYS A 105 -4.17 21.25 -13.27
CA LYS A 105 -4.20 21.58 -11.84
C LYS A 105 -2.83 21.98 -11.35
N GLU A 106 -2.80 22.80 -10.30
CA GLU A 106 -1.54 23.19 -9.64
C GLU A 106 -0.91 22.05 -8.84
N ASP A 107 -1.73 21.15 -8.28
CA ASP A 107 -1.32 20.10 -7.33
C ASP A 107 -2.42 19.01 -7.29
N TYR A 108 -2.12 17.82 -7.79
CA TYR A 108 -3.03 16.69 -7.93
C TYR A 108 -2.31 15.36 -7.72
N TRP A 109 -2.59 14.71 -6.60
CA TRP A 109 -1.99 13.41 -6.30
C TRP A 109 -2.73 12.31 -7.08
N ALA A 110 -2.11 11.75 -8.11
CA ALA A 110 -2.70 10.70 -8.92
C ALA A 110 -2.76 9.36 -8.17
N THR A 111 -3.81 8.59 -8.42
CA THR A 111 -3.82 7.17 -8.04
C THR A 111 -2.83 6.39 -8.91
N PRO A 112 -2.36 5.21 -8.48
CA PRO A 112 -1.51 4.40 -9.34
C PRO A 112 -2.20 3.98 -10.65
N VAL A 113 -3.54 3.79 -10.62
CA VAL A 113 -4.33 3.50 -11.83
C VAL A 113 -4.32 4.69 -12.77
N GLU A 114 -4.54 5.90 -12.25
CA GLU A 114 -4.50 7.15 -13.03
C GLU A 114 -3.13 7.41 -13.64
N MET A 115 -2.05 7.33 -12.84
CA MET A 115 -0.66 7.47 -13.30
C MET A 115 -0.36 6.56 -14.50
N LEU A 116 -0.73 5.27 -14.40
CA LEU A 116 -0.49 4.29 -15.46
C LEU A 116 -1.42 4.50 -16.66
N SER A 117 -2.65 4.96 -16.42
CA SER A 117 -3.64 5.16 -17.48
C SER A 117 -3.35 6.40 -18.32
N ILE A 118 -2.87 7.49 -17.70
CA ILE A 118 -2.43 8.71 -18.38
C ILE A 118 -1.01 8.58 -18.93
N ASP A 119 -0.23 7.62 -18.42
CA ASP A 119 1.19 7.48 -18.74
C ASP A 119 1.97 8.75 -18.40
N GLY A 120 1.79 9.24 -17.19
CA GLY A 120 2.40 10.47 -16.73
C GLY A 120 2.29 10.62 -15.22
N ALA A 121 3.33 11.20 -14.63
CA ALA A 121 3.41 11.44 -13.20
C ALA A 121 4.38 12.57 -12.89
N ASP A 122 4.11 13.27 -11.79
CA ASP A 122 5.08 14.15 -11.14
C ASP A 122 5.69 13.47 -9.88
N CYS A 123 6.43 14.19 -9.03
CA CYS A 123 7.28 13.56 -8.01
C CYS A 123 6.53 12.78 -6.90
N GLU A 124 5.37 13.26 -6.46
CA GLU A 124 4.53 12.58 -5.47
C GLU A 124 3.97 11.28 -6.02
N ASP A 125 3.53 11.29 -7.28
CA ASP A 125 2.84 10.17 -7.90
C ASP A 125 3.72 8.92 -7.90
N TYR A 126 5.02 9.06 -8.24
CA TYR A 126 5.97 7.95 -8.11
C TYR A 126 6.06 7.44 -6.67
N SER A 127 6.14 8.35 -5.69
CA SER A 127 6.29 7.97 -4.28
C SER A 127 5.04 7.25 -3.75
N ILE A 128 3.87 7.73 -4.15
CA ILE A 128 2.55 7.19 -3.83
C ILE A 128 2.35 5.83 -4.48
N ALA A 129 2.62 5.70 -5.78
CA ALA A 129 2.45 4.46 -6.52
C ALA A 129 3.38 3.35 -6.00
N LYS A 130 4.64 3.69 -5.71
CA LYS A 130 5.58 2.78 -5.06
C LYS A 130 5.10 2.38 -3.66
N TYR A 131 4.59 3.34 -2.87
CA TYR A 131 4.09 3.07 -1.51
C TYR A 131 2.93 2.07 -1.51
N PHE A 132 1.90 2.32 -2.31
CA PHE A 132 0.73 1.45 -2.36
C PHE A 132 1.08 0.07 -2.92
N THR A 133 1.91 0.01 -3.96
CA THR A 133 2.34 -1.27 -4.56
C THR A 133 3.16 -2.10 -3.58
N LEU A 134 4.13 -1.51 -2.87
CA LEU A 134 4.93 -2.24 -1.89
C LEU A 134 4.08 -2.75 -0.72
N ARG A 135 3.11 -1.95 -0.26
CA ARG A 135 2.15 -2.37 0.76
C ARG A 135 1.32 -3.57 0.29
N GLU A 136 0.82 -3.51 -0.94
CA GLU A 136 0.06 -4.62 -1.55
C GLU A 136 0.88 -5.90 -1.67
N MET A 137 2.19 -5.75 -1.94
CA MET A 137 3.13 -6.88 -2.01
C MET A 137 3.60 -7.37 -0.63
N GLY A 138 3.04 -6.83 0.46
CA GLY A 138 3.25 -7.30 1.82
C GLY A 138 4.37 -6.60 2.59
N VAL A 139 4.96 -5.52 2.06
CA VAL A 139 5.92 -4.73 2.83
C VAL A 139 5.18 -3.99 3.95
N PRO A 140 5.59 -4.17 5.23
CA PRO A 140 4.89 -3.53 6.35
C PRO A 140 4.85 -2.00 6.24
N VAL A 141 3.67 -1.42 6.54
CA VAL A 141 3.42 0.03 6.42
C VAL A 141 4.33 0.86 7.32
N ASP A 142 4.72 0.34 8.48
CA ASP A 142 5.63 1.00 9.44
C ASP A 142 7.06 1.14 8.90
N LYS A 143 7.44 0.35 7.90
CA LYS A 143 8.72 0.47 7.18
C LYS A 143 8.69 1.51 6.07
N LEU A 144 7.51 1.95 5.61
CA LEU A 144 7.37 2.83 4.45
C LEU A 144 6.95 4.23 4.87
N ARG A 145 7.66 5.25 4.36
CA ARG A 145 7.32 6.66 4.58
C ARG A 145 7.50 7.50 3.33
N ILE A 146 6.42 8.10 2.85
CA ILE A 146 6.50 9.14 1.83
C ILE A 146 7.13 10.36 2.50
N THR A 147 8.22 10.87 1.92
CA THR A 147 9.06 11.89 2.52
C THR A 147 9.15 13.10 1.61
N TYR A 148 8.69 14.23 2.11
CA TYR A 148 8.87 15.51 1.47
C TYR A 148 10.26 16.05 1.78
N VAL A 149 10.99 16.40 0.73
CA VAL A 149 12.37 16.86 0.81
C VAL A 149 12.53 18.15 -0.01
N LYS A 150 13.60 18.89 0.28
CA LYS A 150 14.13 19.89 -0.65
C LYS A 150 15.21 19.21 -1.50
N ALA A 151 15.01 19.15 -2.81
CA ALA A 151 16.07 18.83 -3.76
C ALA A 151 16.98 20.06 -3.88
N ILE A 152 18.18 19.99 -3.30
CA ILE A 152 19.08 21.13 -3.12
C ILE A 152 19.60 21.61 -4.47
N GLU A 153 20.03 20.68 -5.33
CA GLU A 153 20.64 21.00 -6.62
C GLU A 153 19.63 21.60 -7.60
N LEU A 154 18.39 21.10 -7.58
CA LEU A 154 17.26 21.64 -8.36
C LEU A 154 16.61 22.86 -7.70
N ASN A 155 16.95 23.14 -6.44
CA ASN A 155 16.37 24.19 -5.61
C ASN A 155 14.83 24.19 -5.57
N GLN A 156 14.21 23.00 -5.52
CA GLN A 156 12.76 22.84 -5.49
C GLN A 156 12.30 21.84 -4.44
N ALA A 157 10.99 21.84 -4.19
CA ALA A 157 10.32 20.78 -3.45
C ALA A 157 10.39 19.47 -4.24
N HIS A 158 10.51 18.35 -3.53
CA HIS A 158 10.52 17.02 -4.12
C HIS A 158 9.92 16.00 -3.16
N MET A 159 9.51 14.84 -3.66
CA MET A 159 8.96 13.76 -2.86
C MET A 159 9.63 12.43 -3.20
N VAL A 160 9.96 11.66 -2.17
CA VAL A 160 10.59 10.35 -2.30
C VAL A 160 9.93 9.35 -1.36
N LEU A 161 10.05 8.06 -1.66
CA LEU A 161 9.67 7.01 -0.73
C LEU A 161 10.89 6.55 0.06
N ALA A 162 10.79 6.62 1.39
CA ALA A 162 11.81 6.13 2.31
C ALA A 162 11.40 4.76 2.88
N TYR A 163 12.30 3.78 2.78
CA TYR A 163 12.15 2.46 3.38
C TYR A 163 13.08 2.27 4.58
N TYR A 164 12.53 1.85 5.71
CA TYR A 164 13.24 1.56 6.95
C TYR A 164 13.24 0.06 7.21
N SER A 165 14.42 -0.59 7.20
CA SER A 165 14.52 -2.03 7.48
C SER A 165 14.04 -2.42 8.88
N ARG A 166 14.17 -1.48 9.83
CA ARG A 166 13.64 -1.53 11.19
C ARG A 166 13.44 -0.11 11.73
N PRO A 167 12.63 0.09 12.77
CA PRO A 167 12.47 1.40 13.41
C PRO A 167 13.83 2.03 13.78
N GLY A 168 14.04 3.28 13.38
CA GLY A 168 15.25 4.05 13.65
C GLY A 168 16.48 3.69 12.80
N ALA A 169 16.39 2.73 11.89
CA ALA A 169 17.43 2.49 10.90
C ALA A 169 17.60 3.69 9.97
N GLU A 170 18.79 3.80 9.35
CA GLU A 170 18.95 4.68 8.21
C GLU A 170 18.06 4.18 7.06
N PRO A 171 17.23 5.05 6.44
CA PRO A 171 16.36 4.61 5.38
C PRO A 171 17.10 4.48 4.04
N LEU A 172 16.61 3.58 3.21
CA LEU A 172 16.85 3.57 1.78
C LEU A 172 15.88 4.51 1.09
N VAL A 173 16.35 5.20 0.05
CA VAL A 173 15.56 6.17 -0.71
C VAL A 173 15.23 5.61 -2.08
N LEU A 174 13.93 5.55 -2.39
CA LEU A 174 13.37 5.25 -3.69
C LEU A 174 12.91 6.57 -4.31
N ASP A 175 13.45 6.90 -5.47
CA ASP A 175 13.32 8.20 -6.12
C ASP A 175 13.03 8.00 -7.62
N ASN A 176 12.42 8.99 -8.25
CA ASN A 176 12.23 9.04 -9.70
C ASN A 176 13.34 9.83 -10.41
N LEU A 177 14.12 10.66 -9.70
CA LEU A 177 15.25 11.38 -10.29
C LEU A 177 16.46 10.46 -10.56
N ILE A 178 16.58 9.38 -9.80
CA ILE A 178 17.62 8.35 -9.98
C ILE A 178 17.05 6.96 -9.69
N ASP A 179 17.44 5.96 -10.49
CA ASP A 179 16.94 4.59 -10.31
C ASP A 179 17.61 3.83 -9.16
N ARG A 180 18.81 4.27 -8.76
CA ARG A 180 19.57 3.56 -7.72
C ARG A 180 18.97 3.81 -6.35
N ILE A 181 18.49 2.75 -5.72
CA ILE A 181 18.10 2.75 -4.31
C ILE A 181 19.35 2.80 -3.43
N VAL A 182 19.54 3.92 -2.73
CA VAL A 182 20.71 4.17 -1.90
C VAL A 182 20.32 4.67 -0.50
N PRO A 183 21.18 4.48 0.53
CA PRO A 183 20.95 5.03 1.85
C PRO A 183 20.83 6.57 1.82
N ALA A 184 20.01 7.12 2.71
CA ALA A 184 19.77 8.57 2.79
C ALA A 184 21.04 9.40 3.00
N SER A 185 22.06 8.89 3.71
CA SER A 185 23.35 9.57 3.86
C SER A 185 24.12 9.77 2.56
N ARG A 186 23.80 8.98 1.52
CA ARG A 186 24.36 9.12 0.17
C ARG A 186 23.57 10.09 -0.71
N ARG A 187 22.37 10.52 -0.29
CA ARG A 187 21.53 11.51 -0.97
C ARG A 187 21.72 12.90 -0.38
N ARG A 188 22.95 13.42 -0.50
CA ARG A 188 23.31 14.78 0.00
C ARG A 188 22.59 15.90 -0.76
N ASP A 189 22.05 15.57 -1.93
CA ASP A 189 21.20 16.40 -2.76
C ASP A 189 19.78 16.56 -2.18
N LEU A 190 19.35 15.70 -1.25
CA LEU A 190 18.02 15.76 -0.64
C LEU A 190 18.08 16.18 0.83
N LYS A 191 17.30 17.21 1.20
CA LYS A 191 17.14 17.64 2.59
C LYS A 191 15.73 17.32 3.09
N PRO A 192 15.54 16.37 4.03
CA PRO A 192 14.20 16.02 4.51
C PRO A 192 13.56 17.16 5.31
N VAL A 193 12.25 17.32 5.15
CA VAL A 193 11.43 18.30 5.88
C VAL A 193 10.42 17.59 6.77
N TYR A 194 9.65 16.68 6.21
CA TYR A 194 8.71 15.82 6.94
C TYR A 194 8.45 14.53 6.16
N SER A 195 7.85 13.55 6.83
CA SER A 195 7.47 12.27 6.24
C SER A 195 6.15 11.80 6.81
N PHE A 196 5.37 11.04 6.05
CA PHE A 196 4.09 10.49 6.47
C PHE A 196 3.86 9.12 5.84
N ASN A 197 2.85 8.42 6.34
CA ASN A 197 2.27 7.25 5.71
C ASN A 197 0.75 7.25 6.00
N GLY A 198 0.05 6.20 5.58
CA GLY A 198 -1.40 6.08 5.80
C GLY A 198 -1.83 6.05 7.26
N GLU A 199 -0.91 5.91 8.22
CA GLU A 199 -1.18 5.80 9.66
C GLU A 199 -0.74 7.05 10.46
N GLY A 200 0.11 7.94 9.92
CA GLY A 200 0.59 9.09 10.67
C GLY A 200 1.53 10.05 9.92
N LEU A 201 1.82 11.19 10.56
CA LEU A 201 2.72 12.26 10.09
C LEU A 201 3.87 12.49 11.08
N TRP A 202 5.11 12.53 10.57
CA TRP A 202 6.34 12.79 11.33
C TRP A 202 7.11 13.99 10.75
N LEU A 203 7.36 15.02 11.56
CA LEU A 203 8.22 16.13 11.18
C LEU A 203 9.69 15.75 11.39
N ALA A 204 10.55 15.99 10.39
CA ALA A 204 11.98 15.72 10.50
C ALA A 204 12.65 16.77 11.40
N LYS A 205 12.55 16.58 12.72
CA LYS A 205 13.21 17.36 13.79
C LYS A 205 13.40 18.85 13.46
N SER A 206 12.36 19.65 13.66
CA SER A 206 12.59 21.06 13.97
C SER A 206 13.21 21.13 15.37
N ARG A 207 14.49 21.51 15.45
CA ARG A 207 15.03 22.08 16.69
C ARG A 207 14.12 23.24 17.07
N GLY A 208 13.31 23.05 18.11
CA GLY A 208 12.52 24.07 18.78
C GLY A 208 11.77 25.02 17.84
N MET A 209 10.61 24.59 17.35
CA MET A 209 9.45 25.47 17.14
C MET A 209 8.30 24.61 16.61
N GLY A 210 7.27 24.46 17.45
CA GLY A 210 5.99 23.91 17.02
C GLY A 210 5.38 24.84 15.97
N LYS A 211 5.30 24.36 14.74
CA LYS A 211 4.46 24.96 13.72
C LYS A 211 3.93 23.84 12.84
N ARG A 212 2.62 23.57 12.94
CA ARG A 212 1.87 22.80 11.94
C ARG A 212 1.94 23.61 10.64
N VAL A 213 2.83 23.25 9.73
CA VAL A 213 2.93 23.90 8.42
C VAL A 213 2.50 22.87 7.36
N GLY A 214 1.37 23.14 6.70
CA GLY A 214 0.92 22.39 5.53
C GLY A 214 0.06 21.15 5.77
N THR A 215 -0.51 20.97 6.97
CA THR A 215 -1.25 19.74 7.31
C THR A 215 -2.61 19.64 6.62
N SER A 216 -3.42 20.71 6.54
CA SER A 216 -4.79 20.60 6.02
C SER A 216 -4.86 20.24 4.54
N LYS A 217 -4.15 20.97 3.66
CA LYS A 217 -4.18 20.73 2.20
C LYS A 217 -3.67 19.33 1.83
N ARG A 218 -2.59 18.86 2.45
CA ARG A 218 -2.02 17.55 2.13
C ARG A 218 -2.80 16.38 2.72
N ILE A 219 -3.36 16.58 3.92
CA ILE A 219 -4.34 15.62 4.45
C ILE A 219 -5.53 15.55 3.51
N SER A 220 -6.04 16.68 2.99
CA SER A 220 -7.13 16.66 2.03
C SER A 220 -6.76 16.02 0.67
N LEU A 221 -5.53 16.21 0.17
CA LEU A 221 -5.07 15.55 -1.06
C LEU A 221 -4.96 14.03 -0.87
N TRP A 222 -4.45 13.58 0.28
CA TRP A 222 -4.40 12.16 0.62
C TRP A 222 -5.78 11.55 0.81
N GLU A 223 -6.69 12.26 1.50
CA GLU A 223 -8.09 11.85 1.67
C GLU A 223 -8.80 11.74 0.32
N ASP A 224 -8.64 12.73 -0.57
CA ASP A 224 -9.18 12.70 -1.93
C ASP A 224 -8.63 11.52 -2.74
N LEU A 225 -7.31 11.32 -2.73
CA LEU A 225 -6.65 10.21 -3.40
C LEU A 225 -7.21 8.86 -2.91
N THR A 226 -7.28 8.65 -1.60
CA THR A 226 -7.77 7.39 -1.04
C THR A 226 -9.25 7.16 -1.33
N ALA A 227 -10.05 8.23 -1.37
CA ALA A 227 -11.45 8.15 -1.78
C ALA A 227 -11.59 7.76 -3.28
N ARG A 228 -10.73 8.32 -4.16
CA ARG A 228 -10.70 7.95 -5.58
C ARG A 228 -10.26 6.50 -5.78
N MET A 229 -9.20 6.04 -5.11
CA MET A 229 -8.80 4.63 -5.14
C MET A 229 -9.92 3.68 -4.69
N ALA A 230 -10.66 4.05 -3.62
CA ALA A 230 -11.78 3.25 -3.16
C ALA A 230 -12.96 3.22 -4.16
N ASN A 231 -13.12 4.25 -4.99
CA ASN A 231 -14.12 4.29 -6.05
C ASN A 231 -13.67 3.53 -7.31
N GLU A 232 -12.38 3.58 -7.65
CA GLU A 232 -11.79 2.78 -8.73
C GLU A 232 -11.96 1.28 -8.46
N GLY A 233 -11.73 0.82 -7.24
CA GLY A 233 -11.93 -0.59 -6.87
C GLY A 233 -13.38 -1.08 -6.93
N LYS A 234 -14.36 -0.18 -7.10
CA LYS A 234 -15.80 -0.50 -7.17
C LYS A 234 -16.38 -0.49 -8.58
N GLN A 235 -15.57 -0.16 -9.60
CA GLN A 235 -16.02 -0.15 -10.99
C GLN A 235 -16.44 -1.55 -11.48
#